data_AF-A0A952RH31-F1
#
_entry.id   AF-A0A952RH31-F1
#
_cell.length_a   1.000
_cell.length_b   1.000
_cell.length_c   1.000
_cell.angle_alpha   90.00
_cell.angle_beta   90.00
_cell.angle_gamma   90.00
#
_symmetry.space_group_name_H-M   'P 1'
#
loop_
_entity.id
_entity.type
_entity.pdbx_description
1 polymer ?
#
loop_
_entity_poly.entity_id
_entity_poly.type
_entity_poly.pdbx_seq_one_letter_code
_entity_poly.pdbx_strand_id
1 'polypeptide(L)'
;MNKPRALTLLVFAAAAVSVTSFAACTTTSINNAANTEDAGVTPDAAPELDAGEDPDADAESGLPPAAAVDTLTNESADDYAHNRWGLIEADTLKTYATTWATADTAAATAAPNGRPAHLSADARLVVLQLNGANRAAGENFVPSNPSGNVHVYELDAFRFNETRDTGLVSNSVRYQASGPTTDDWLSRYGIDPSRDFLVFAAGENAAANGAFFQELARATYWLSYWGVELDHLAIVNGSLQKNYTGALGSNKTPESSISNDGFSVKSLRRDHTALTLPLEDFLAIVDGQLSAPNVVGGFDKQFIIDARPTGQFDRTTTTASFFSTHPGQFITTAWSSTGAPSEDATGQGKSYVLYEGHVKGAVSFPWASLVEDAGGANWKYKSKAQLAQIFTDAGYAPADRATKVVVSQCRTNFEVQVNGFASRVILGYPTVHFDGSLVEYFSLVSEHPDAAKNLAPADPAYKYRTDTATRSQRYEASATAGQPPTTTESDTGVTAYNVASGTTATDRKVDQAVIDRNATTTRKALDEDREYKRR
;
A
#
# COMPACT_ATOMS: atom_id res chain seq x y z
N MET A 1 -40.90 -3.41 -50.11
CA MET A 1 -39.80 -2.78 -50.88
C MET A 1 -38.97 -1.96 -49.90
N ASN A 2 -38.08 -2.59 -49.13
CA ASN A 2 -36.64 -2.74 -49.40
C ASN A 2 -35.89 -1.44 -49.70
N LYS A 3 -35.14 -0.95 -48.71
CA LYS A 3 -33.74 -0.52 -48.84
C LYS A 3 -33.05 -0.52 -47.45
N PRO A 4 -31.89 -1.19 -47.28
CA PRO A 4 -31.15 -1.24 -46.02
C PRO A 4 -30.15 -0.07 -45.93
N ARG A 5 -29.84 0.37 -44.70
CA ARG A 5 -28.66 1.20 -44.44
C ARG A 5 -27.55 0.33 -43.86
N ALA A 6 -26.40 0.40 -44.50
CA ALA A 6 -25.19 -0.33 -44.16
C ALA A 6 -24.64 0.12 -42.80
N LEU A 7 -24.27 -0.87 -41.97
CA LEU A 7 -23.52 -0.68 -40.74
C LEU A 7 -22.05 -0.91 -41.08
N THR A 8 -21.25 0.16 -41.11
CA THR A 8 -19.80 0.08 -41.27
C THR A 8 -19.19 -0.31 -39.92
N LEU A 9 -18.68 -1.54 -39.83
CA LEU A 9 -17.94 -2.06 -38.70
C LEU A 9 -16.48 -1.60 -38.83
N LEU A 10 -16.04 -0.65 -38.01
CA LEU A 10 -14.62 -0.29 -37.90
C LEU A 10 -13.96 -1.25 -36.90
N VAL A 11 -13.10 -2.13 -37.41
CA VAL A 11 -12.23 -2.99 -36.61
C VAL A 11 -10.99 -2.18 -36.22
N PHE A 12 -10.81 -1.89 -34.92
CA PHE A 12 -9.54 -1.39 -34.41
C PHE A 12 -8.62 -2.58 -34.10
N ALA A 13 -7.57 -2.73 -34.90
CA ALA A 13 -6.46 -3.63 -34.62
C ALA A 13 -5.55 -3.01 -33.57
N ALA A 14 -5.41 -3.66 -32.40
CA ALA A 14 -4.39 -3.32 -31.42
C ALA A 14 -3.07 -3.97 -31.83
N ALA A 15 -2.08 -3.16 -32.18
CA ALA A 15 -0.72 -3.61 -32.45
C ALA A 15 -0.01 -3.91 -31.12
N ALA A 16 0.37 -5.18 -30.93
CA ALA A 16 1.26 -5.61 -29.87
C ALA A 16 2.70 -5.24 -30.24
N VAL A 17 3.35 -4.40 -29.42
CA VAL A 17 4.80 -4.17 -29.51
C VAL A 17 5.50 -5.11 -28.52
N SER A 18 6.23 -6.06 -29.08
CA SER A 18 7.18 -6.93 -28.40
C SER A 18 8.44 -6.13 -28.06
N VAL A 19 8.85 -6.13 -26.78
CA VAL A 19 10.18 -5.67 -26.37
C VAL A 19 11.03 -6.90 -26.07
N THR A 20 12.07 -7.06 -26.89
CA THR A 20 13.09 -8.10 -26.75
C THR A 20 14.39 -7.49 -26.24
N SER A 21 15.16 -8.35 -25.56
CA SER A 21 16.60 -8.37 -25.33
C SER A 21 17.24 -7.55 -24.19
N PHE A 22 17.69 -8.34 -23.21
CA PHE A 22 18.90 -8.25 -22.41
C PHE A 22 20.14 -7.68 -23.12
N ALA A 23 20.96 -6.94 -22.39
CA ALA A 23 22.42 -6.93 -22.56
C ALA A 23 23.11 -6.79 -21.20
N ALA A 24 23.99 -7.75 -20.91
CA ALA A 24 24.87 -7.79 -19.74
C ALA A 24 26.00 -6.77 -19.87
N CYS A 25 26.42 -6.16 -18.75
CA CYS A 25 27.66 -5.39 -18.67
C CYS A 25 28.62 -6.04 -17.68
N THR A 26 29.80 -6.35 -18.19
CA THR A 26 30.92 -7.07 -17.57
C THR A 26 31.71 -6.20 -16.60
N THR A 27 32.09 -6.79 -15.46
CA THR A 27 33.07 -6.29 -14.50
C THR A 27 34.49 -6.37 -15.06
N THR A 28 35.28 -5.31 -14.88
CA THR A 28 36.75 -5.33 -15.11
C THR A 28 37.44 -5.01 -13.79
N SER A 29 38.31 -5.92 -13.35
CA SER A 29 39.20 -5.77 -12.20
C SER A 29 40.48 -5.05 -12.60
N ILE A 30 41.04 -4.26 -11.68
CA ILE A 30 42.42 -3.76 -11.77
C ILE A 30 43.15 -4.17 -10.49
N ASN A 31 44.14 -5.03 -10.66
CA ASN A 31 45.24 -5.28 -9.71
C ASN A 31 46.43 -4.40 -10.10
N ASN A 32 47.15 -3.90 -9.08
CA ASN A 32 48.61 -3.70 -8.99
C ASN A 32 48.88 -2.68 -7.87
N ALA A 33 49.97 -2.69 -7.11
CA ALA A 33 51.04 -3.64 -6.82
C ALA A 33 51.83 -3.01 -5.64
N ALA A 34 52.61 -3.85 -4.98
CA ALA A 34 53.34 -3.61 -3.74
C ALA A 34 54.36 -2.46 -3.76
N ASN A 35 54.73 -1.99 -2.55
CA ASN A 35 56.13 -1.72 -2.21
C ASN A 35 56.40 -1.95 -0.71
N THR A 36 57.60 -2.46 -0.47
CA THR A 36 58.17 -3.12 0.71
C THR A 36 59.03 -2.17 1.57
N GLU A 37 59.08 -2.47 2.88
CA GLU A 37 60.22 -2.43 3.83
C GLU A 37 61.05 -1.13 4.03
N ASP A 38 61.21 -0.66 5.27
CA ASP A 38 62.41 -0.92 6.12
C ASP A 38 62.31 -0.24 7.52
N ALA A 39 63.25 -0.58 8.39
CA ALA A 39 63.20 -0.71 9.85
C ALA A 39 63.31 0.53 10.77
N GLY A 40 62.60 0.44 11.90
CA GLY A 40 63.13 0.42 13.27
C GLY A 40 63.96 1.59 13.84
N VAL A 41 63.37 2.35 14.78
CA VAL A 41 64.01 2.89 16.01
C VAL A 41 62.91 3.17 17.06
N THR A 42 63.14 2.82 18.33
CA THR A 42 62.48 3.37 19.54
C THR A 42 63.58 3.84 20.51
N PRO A 43 63.28 4.54 21.62
CA PRO A 43 62.16 5.44 21.94
C PRO A 43 62.69 6.82 22.42
N ASP A 44 61.84 7.85 22.45
CA ASP A 44 62.03 8.94 23.42
C ASP A 44 60.69 9.53 23.87
N ALA A 45 60.63 9.83 25.15
CA ALA A 45 59.43 10.18 25.90
C ALA A 45 59.12 11.68 25.88
N ALA A 46 57.84 11.95 26.13
CA ALA A 46 57.18 13.20 26.55
C ALA A 46 56.59 14.11 25.43
N PRO A 47 55.54 14.91 25.73
CA PRO A 47 54.60 14.89 26.86
C PRO A 47 53.14 14.64 26.43
N GLU A 48 52.29 14.32 27.41
CA GLU A 48 50.82 14.31 27.28
C GLU A 48 50.32 15.63 26.67
N LEU A 49 49.79 15.54 25.45
CA LEU A 49 48.89 16.54 24.90
C LEU A 49 47.47 16.03 25.12
N ASP A 50 46.81 16.72 26.03
CA ASP A 50 45.36 16.77 26.24
C ASP A 50 44.63 16.74 24.89
N ALA A 51 44.17 15.55 24.51
CA ALA A 51 43.24 15.38 23.42
C ALA A 51 41.91 15.91 23.93
N GLY A 52 41.66 17.18 23.66
CA GLY A 52 40.32 17.76 23.78
C GLY A 52 39.33 16.79 23.13
N GLU A 53 38.32 16.41 23.91
CA GLU A 53 37.18 15.65 23.46
C GLU A 53 36.68 16.28 22.14
N ASP A 54 36.84 15.53 21.06
CA ASP A 54 36.13 15.78 19.82
C ASP A 54 34.64 15.45 20.11
N PRO A 55 33.75 16.45 20.20
CA PRO A 55 32.36 16.22 20.57
C PRO A 55 31.56 15.44 19.51
N ASP A 56 32.19 15.11 18.37
CA ASP A 56 31.54 14.45 17.23
C ASP A 56 31.99 12.99 17.01
N ALA A 57 32.80 12.41 17.89
CA ALA A 57 33.30 11.03 17.74
C ALA A 57 32.30 9.92 18.18
N ASP A 58 31.16 10.28 18.77
CA ASP A 58 30.12 9.34 19.25
C ASP A 58 28.84 9.31 18.39
N ALA A 59 28.82 9.97 17.22
CA ALA A 59 27.65 10.02 16.35
C ALA A 59 27.55 8.84 15.33
N GLU A 60 28.16 7.68 15.62
CA GLU A 60 28.00 6.47 14.80
C GLU A 60 26.75 5.65 15.17
N SER A 61 25.84 5.57 14.19
CA SER A 61 25.13 4.35 13.75
C SER A 61 23.95 3.78 14.55
N GLY A 62 23.01 4.61 15.01
CA GLY A 62 21.70 4.13 15.47
C GLY A 62 20.53 4.80 14.76
N LEU A 63 19.74 4.04 13.98
CA LEU A 63 18.37 4.49 13.66
C LEU A 63 17.61 4.58 15.00
N PRO A 64 16.89 5.67 15.29
CA PRO A 64 16.07 5.75 16.49
C PRO A 64 15.10 4.56 16.58
N PRO A 65 14.63 4.19 17.78
CA PRO A 65 13.59 3.18 17.91
C PRO A 65 12.39 3.49 17.00
N ALA A 66 11.74 2.44 16.49
CA ALA A 66 10.52 2.58 15.72
C ALA A 66 9.51 3.46 16.47
N ALA A 67 8.93 4.42 15.74
CA ALA A 67 7.95 5.33 16.27
C ALA A 67 6.71 4.57 16.76
N ALA A 68 6.14 5.03 17.88
CA ALA A 68 4.93 4.44 18.42
C ALA A 68 3.75 4.70 17.48
N VAL A 69 2.94 3.66 17.21
CA VAL A 69 1.92 3.70 16.15
C VAL A 69 0.85 4.77 16.39
N ASP A 70 0.52 5.09 17.64
CA ASP A 70 -0.38 6.18 18.01
C ASP A 70 0.13 7.55 17.58
N THR A 71 1.45 7.77 17.62
CA THR A 71 2.09 9.00 17.15
C THR A 71 2.13 9.12 15.64
N LEU A 72 1.90 8.02 14.90
CA LEU A 72 1.89 7.99 13.45
C LEU A 72 0.51 8.26 12.86
N THR A 73 -0.37 8.94 13.57
CA THR A 73 -1.75 9.20 13.15
C THR A 73 -1.98 10.68 12.84
N ASN A 74 -3.06 10.95 12.10
CA ASN A 74 -3.61 12.29 11.93
C ASN A 74 -5.12 12.24 12.16
N GLU A 75 -5.70 13.33 12.65
CA GLU A 75 -7.14 13.45 12.82
C GLU A 75 -7.67 14.62 11.99
N SER A 76 -8.52 14.33 11.00
CA SER A 76 -9.17 15.35 10.18
C SER A 76 -10.10 16.23 11.03
N ALA A 77 -10.34 17.45 10.56
CA ALA A 77 -11.47 18.25 11.01
C ALA A 77 -12.81 17.58 10.64
N ASP A 78 -13.88 17.96 11.33
CA ASP A 78 -15.25 17.49 11.04
C ASP A 78 -15.71 17.93 9.64
N ASP A 79 -15.31 19.12 9.23
CA ASP A 79 -15.44 19.63 7.87
C ASP A 79 -14.08 19.57 7.16
N TYR A 80 -13.98 18.74 6.12
CA TYR A 80 -12.76 18.54 5.36
C TYR A 80 -12.29 19.80 4.62
N ALA A 81 -13.15 20.81 4.44
CA ALA A 81 -12.73 22.11 3.91
C ALA A 81 -11.74 22.83 4.83
N HIS A 82 -11.65 22.45 6.10
CA HIS A 82 -10.71 23.01 7.08
C HIS A 82 -9.39 22.23 7.17
N ASN A 83 -9.26 21.11 6.47
CA ASN A 83 -8.02 20.33 6.48
C ASN A 83 -6.93 21.04 5.69
N ARG A 84 -5.70 21.02 6.22
CA ARG A 84 -4.49 21.53 5.55
C ARG A 84 -3.65 20.42 4.91
N TRP A 85 -3.75 19.23 5.45
CA TRP A 85 -3.06 18.01 5.02
C TRP A 85 -3.99 16.82 5.27
N GLY A 86 -3.53 15.60 4.97
CA GLY A 86 -4.38 14.41 5.04
C GLY A 86 -5.45 14.43 3.96
N LEU A 87 -6.73 14.46 4.32
CA LEU A 87 -7.83 14.53 3.35
C LEU A 87 -8.22 15.99 3.09
N ILE A 88 -7.90 16.55 1.93
CA ILE A 88 -8.26 17.95 1.59
C ILE A 88 -9.34 18.01 0.52
N GLU A 89 -10.15 19.07 0.52
CA GLU A 89 -11.07 19.33 -0.59
C GLU A 89 -10.35 19.92 -1.81
N ALA A 90 -10.93 19.78 -3.00
CA ALA A 90 -10.32 20.29 -4.24
C ALA A 90 -10.16 21.82 -4.25
N ASP A 91 -11.01 22.56 -3.53
CA ASP A 91 -10.87 24.00 -3.34
C ASP A 91 -9.66 24.36 -2.47
N THR A 92 -9.26 23.52 -1.51
CA THR A 92 -8.01 23.69 -0.77
C THR A 92 -6.81 23.58 -1.71
N LEU A 93 -6.79 22.58 -2.59
CA LEU A 93 -5.74 22.45 -3.61
C LEU A 93 -5.72 23.67 -4.56
N LYS A 94 -6.88 24.19 -4.96
CA LYS A 94 -6.97 25.41 -5.77
C LYS A 94 -6.33 26.60 -5.06
N THR A 95 -6.62 26.77 -3.76
CA THR A 95 -5.98 27.80 -2.95
C THR A 95 -4.46 27.61 -2.95
N TYR A 96 -3.98 26.40 -2.64
CA TYR A 96 -2.54 26.12 -2.63
C TYR A 96 -1.89 26.42 -3.98
N ALA A 97 -2.48 25.99 -5.08
CA ALA A 97 -1.95 26.24 -6.42
C ALA A 97 -1.89 27.73 -6.80
N THR A 98 -2.69 28.60 -6.17
CA THR A 98 -2.79 30.02 -6.51
C THR A 98 -2.14 30.95 -5.49
N THR A 99 -2.03 30.55 -4.23
CA THR A 99 -1.53 31.37 -3.13
C THR A 99 -0.36 30.75 -2.36
N TRP A 100 0.35 29.78 -2.97
CA TRP A 100 1.47 29.08 -2.32
C TRP A 100 2.56 29.98 -1.72
N ALA A 101 2.81 31.14 -2.33
CA ALA A 101 3.80 32.11 -1.85
C ALA A 101 3.43 32.75 -0.50
N THR A 102 2.17 32.67 -0.08
CA THR A 102 1.68 33.21 1.20
C THR A 102 1.43 32.08 2.18
N ALA A 103 1.89 32.25 3.43
CA ALA A 103 1.59 31.30 4.51
C ALA A 103 0.11 31.34 4.91
N ASP A 104 -0.43 30.20 5.31
CA ASP A 104 -1.78 30.07 5.87
C ASP A 104 -1.85 30.82 7.19
N THR A 105 -2.74 31.81 7.27
CA THR A 105 -3.03 32.55 8.51
C THR A 105 -4.45 32.31 8.98
N ALA A 106 -5.20 31.44 8.32
CA ALA A 106 -6.58 31.14 8.70
C ALA A 106 -6.62 30.38 10.04
N ALA A 107 -7.65 30.63 10.84
CA ALA A 107 -7.90 29.87 12.06
C ALA A 107 -8.11 28.38 11.74
N ALA A 108 -7.78 27.48 12.67
CA ALA A 108 -7.90 26.03 12.47
C ALA A 108 -9.32 25.59 12.02
N THR A 109 -10.36 26.33 12.40
CA THR A 109 -11.77 26.08 12.06
C THR A 109 -12.25 26.80 10.79
N ALA A 110 -11.34 27.28 9.95
CA ALA A 110 -11.63 27.96 8.70
C ALA A 110 -10.85 27.32 7.56
N ALA A 111 -11.33 27.52 6.34
CA ALA A 111 -10.64 27.04 5.14
C ALA A 111 -9.25 27.70 5.03
N PRO A 112 -8.22 26.93 4.65
CA PRO A 112 -6.86 27.45 4.53
C PRO A 112 -6.80 28.52 3.42
N ASN A 113 -5.96 29.54 3.62
CA ASN A 113 -5.82 30.66 2.68
C ASN A 113 -4.43 30.73 1.98
N GLY A 114 -3.53 29.80 2.29
CA GLY A 114 -2.15 29.78 1.79
C GLY A 114 -1.42 28.49 2.13
N ARG A 115 -0.11 28.45 1.89
CA ARG A 115 0.76 27.32 2.24
C ARG A 115 0.68 26.98 3.73
N PRO A 116 0.57 25.71 4.15
CA PRO A 116 0.61 25.33 5.57
C PRO A 116 1.75 26.00 6.35
N ALA A 117 1.42 26.60 7.50
CA ALA A 117 2.32 27.49 8.23
C ALA A 117 3.59 26.81 8.79
N HIS A 118 3.58 25.48 8.95
CA HIS A 118 4.76 24.73 9.40
C HIS A 118 5.82 24.58 8.30
N LEU A 119 5.44 24.79 7.03
CA LEU A 119 6.35 24.67 5.90
C LEU A 119 7.14 25.96 5.66
N SER A 120 8.40 25.79 5.27
CA SER A 120 9.33 26.89 5.02
C SER A 120 8.93 27.75 3.81
N ALA A 121 9.46 28.98 3.75
CA ALA A 121 9.19 29.94 2.67
C ALA A 121 9.50 29.42 1.26
N ASP A 122 10.50 28.55 1.16
CA ASP A 122 11.01 27.93 -0.05
C ASP A 122 10.42 26.53 -0.33
N ALA A 123 9.54 26.01 0.54
CA ALA A 123 8.86 24.75 0.32
C ALA A 123 8.12 24.73 -1.02
N ARG A 124 8.11 23.58 -1.70
CA ARG A 124 7.41 23.38 -2.96
C ARG A 124 6.05 22.72 -2.72
N LEU A 125 5.05 23.15 -3.47
CA LEU A 125 3.84 22.36 -3.67
C LEU A 125 4.10 21.41 -4.82
N VAL A 126 4.03 20.10 -4.55
CA VAL A 126 4.16 19.06 -5.56
C VAL A 126 2.83 18.34 -5.70
N VAL A 127 2.14 18.56 -6.81
CA VAL A 127 0.87 17.89 -7.13
C VAL A 127 1.16 16.69 -8.04
N LEU A 128 0.75 15.52 -7.61
CA LEU A 128 0.97 14.25 -8.30
C LEU A 128 -0.40 13.73 -8.76
N GLN A 129 -0.70 13.93 -10.04
CA GLN A 129 -2.01 13.65 -10.62
C GLN A 129 -2.02 12.31 -11.35
N LEU A 130 -2.86 11.35 -10.93
CA LEU A 130 -2.91 9.98 -11.51
C LEU A 130 -3.18 9.93 -13.02
N ASN A 131 -3.86 10.94 -13.55
CA ASN A 131 -4.23 11.07 -14.95
C ASN A 131 -4.75 12.48 -15.22
N GLY A 132 -4.92 12.88 -16.49
CA GLY A 132 -5.62 14.12 -16.83
C GLY A 132 -7.08 14.17 -16.31
N ALA A 133 -7.53 15.35 -15.89
CA ALA A 133 -8.85 15.62 -15.33
C ALA A 133 -10.01 15.59 -16.33
N ASN A 134 -9.75 15.50 -17.63
CA ASN A 134 -10.77 15.31 -18.65
C ASN A 134 -10.16 14.70 -19.91
N ARG A 135 -9.82 13.41 -19.88
CA ARG A 135 -9.05 12.76 -20.96
C ARG A 135 -9.74 12.87 -22.32
N ALA A 136 -11.08 12.88 -22.34
CA ALA A 136 -11.86 13.01 -23.57
C ALA A 136 -11.72 14.40 -24.24
N ALA A 137 -11.45 15.45 -23.47
CA ALA A 137 -11.27 16.82 -23.98
C ALA A 137 -9.80 17.28 -24.04
N GLY A 138 -8.85 16.38 -23.72
CA GLY A 138 -7.41 16.65 -23.70
C GLY A 138 -6.77 16.38 -22.33
N GLU A 139 -5.44 16.33 -22.27
CA GLU A 139 -4.75 16.18 -20.99
C GLU A 139 -4.81 17.49 -20.20
N ASN A 140 -5.70 17.54 -19.19
CA ASN A 140 -5.96 18.70 -18.35
C ASN A 140 -5.47 18.45 -16.93
N PHE A 141 -4.59 19.31 -16.42
CA PHE A 141 -3.97 19.21 -15.10
C PHE A 141 -4.19 20.50 -14.32
N VAL A 142 -4.01 20.43 -13.00
CA VAL A 142 -3.73 21.64 -12.22
C VAL A 142 -2.52 22.34 -12.87
N PRO A 143 -2.60 23.65 -13.18
CA PRO A 143 -1.49 24.32 -13.86
C PRO A 143 -0.24 24.34 -12.98
N SER A 144 0.89 23.89 -13.52
CA SER A 144 2.18 24.13 -12.88
C SER A 144 2.55 25.61 -12.95
N ASN A 145 3.12 26.15 -11.87
CA ASN A 145 3.74 27.46 -11.79
C ASN A 145 5.11 27.36 -11.09
N PRO A 146 6.17 27.00 -11.83
CA PRO A 146 7.50 26.84 -11.25
C PRO A 146 8.04 28.13 -10.60
N SER A 147 7.68 29.31 -11.12
CA SER A 147 8.08 30.59 -10.53
C SER A 147 7.46 30.88 -9.17
N GLY A 148 6.37 30.19 -8.84
CA GLY A 148 5.69 30.23 -7.54
C GLY A 148 5.88 28.96 -6.72
N ASN A 149 6.88 28.12 -7.03
CA ASN A 149 7.15 26.83 -6.38
C ASN A 149 5.98 25.83 -6.42
N VAL A 150 5.17 25.88 -7.48
CA VAL A 150 4.08 24.91 -7.73
C VAL A 150 4.44 24.01 -8.92
N HIS A 151 4.65 22.73 -8.62
CA HIS A 151 5.03 21.72 -9.59
C HIS A 151 3.92 20.69 -9.69
N VAL A 152 3.55 20.33 -10.92
CA VAL A 152 2.46 19.39 -11.18
C VAL A 152 2.94 18.33 -12.12
N TYR A 153 2.93 17.08 -11.68
CA TYR A 153 3.34 15.93 -12.47
C TYR A 153 2.14 15.05 -12.78
N GLU A 154 2.16 14.44 -13.96
CA GLU A 154 1.34 13.26 -14.19
C GLU A 154 2.07 12.06 -13.59
N LEU A 155 1.36 11.29 -12.78
CA LEU A 155 1.86 10.02 -12.28
C LEU A 155 1.72 8.95 -13.36
N ASP A 156 2.80 8.22 -13.58
CA ASP A 156 2.80 7.02 -14.41
C ASP A 156 2.16 5.83 -13.68
N ALA A 157 2.26 4.63 -14.27
CA ALA A 157 1.65 3.41 -13.75
C ALA A 157 2.28 2.87 -12.43
N PHE A 158 3.19 3.60 -11.78
CA PHE A 158 3.76 3.19 -10.50
C PHE A 158 2.69 3.14 -9.40
N ARG A 159 2.56 1.97 -8.76
CA ARG A 159 1.54 1.68 -7.74
C ARG A 159 2.07 1.73 -6.31
N PHE A 160 3.21 2.40 -6.08
CA PHE A 160 3.80 2.58 -4.75
C PHE A 160 4.07 1.24 -4.03
N ASN A 161 4.46 0.23 -4.81
CA ASN A 161 4.75 -1.11 -4.33
C ASN A 161 5.78 -1.83 -5.22
N GLU A 162 6.36 -2.88 -4.67
CA GLU A 162 7.38 -3.70 -5.29
C GLU A 162 7.15 -5.16 -4.86
N THR A 163 7.49 -6.13 -5.73
CA THR A 163 7.60 -7.53 -5.29
C THR A 163 8.82 -7.65 -4.40
N ARG A 164 8.64 -8.07 -3.14
CA ARG A 164 9.71 -8.11 -2.14
C ARG A 164 9.96 -9.54 -1.67
N ASP A 165 11.18 -9.79 -1.19
CA ASP A 165 11.55 -11.03 -0.53
C ASP A 165 11.34 -10.91 0.99
N THR A 166 10.30 -11.56 1.50
CA THR A 166 10.03 -11.61 2.95
C THR A 166 10.93 -12.61 3.68
N GLY A 167 11.73 -13.38 2.95
CA GLY A 167 12.46 -14.54 3.45
C GLY A 167 11.66 -15.83 3.32
N LEU A 168 10.32 -15.74 3.37
CA LEU A 168 9.39 -16.84 3.10
C LEU A 168 8.87 -16.80 1.67
N VAL A 169 8.58 -15.60 1.13
CA VAL A 169 8.02 -15.38 -0.20
C VAL A 169 8.82 -14.35 -0.96
N SER A 170 9.16 -14.61 -2.23
CA SER A 170 10.07 -13.73 -2.99
C SER A 170 9.59 -13.20 -4.35
N ASN A 171 8.51 -13.73 -4.94
CA ASN A 171 8.17 -13.41 -6.35
C ASN A 171 6.69 -13.12 -6.64
N SER A 172 5.82 -13.07 -5.64
CA SER A 172 4.36 -13.01 -5.85
C SER A 172 3.64 -11.98 -5.01
N VAL A 173 4.23 -11.59 -3.87
CA VAL A 173 3.60 -10.70 -2.90
C VAL A 173 4.21 -9.31 -3.05
N ARG A 174 3.35 -8.30 -3.13
CA ARG A 174 3.77 -6.91 -3.28
C ARG A 174 3.68 -6.21 -1.94
N TYR A 175 4.82 -5.72 -1.48
CA TYR A 175 4.95 -4.88 -0.29
C TYR A 175 5.19 -3.43 -0.73
N GLN A 176 5.23 -2.48 0.20
CA GLN A 176 5.74 -1.14 -0.07
C GLN A 176 7.10 -1.19 -0.80
N ALA A 177 7.33 -0.22 -1.68
CA ALA A 177 8.56 -0.17 -2.46
C ALA A 177 9.79 -0.02 -1.56
N SER A 178 10.90 -0.64 -1.95
CA SER A 178 12.15 -0.59 -1.19
C SER A 178 12.74 0.83 -1.12
N GLY A 179 13.71 1.03 -0.23
CA GLY A 179 14.38 2.32 -0.06
C GLY A 179 15.04 2.82 -1.35
N PRO A 180 15.83 2.00 -2.06
CA PRO A 180 16.40 2.35 -3.36
C PRO A 180 15.34 2.71 -4.41
N THR A 181 14.26 1.91 -4.54
CA THR A 181 13.16 2.21 -5.46
C THR A 181 12.47 3.53 -5.10
N THR A 182 12.36 3.81 -3.80
CA THR A 182 11.75 5.05 -3.30
C THR A 182 12.63 6.26 -3.60
N ASP A 183 13.94 6.16 -3.40
CA ASP A 183 14.88 7.23 -3.71
C ASP A 183 14.96 7.51 -5.21
N ASP A 184 14.97 6.47 -6.06
CA ASP A 184 14.92 6.63 -7.52
C ASP A 184 13.64 7.35 -7.95
N TRP A 185 12.50 6.96 -7.38
CA TRP A 185 11.22 7.60 -7.68
C TRP A 185 11.19 9.07 -7.23
N LEU A 186 11.64 9.38 -6.01
CA LEU A 186 11.69 10.76 -5.50
C LEU A 186 12.65 11.62 -6.32
N SER A 187 13.79 11.07 -6.72
CA SER A 187 14.76 11.72 -7.60
C SER A 187 14.17 12.02 -8.97
N ARG A 188 13.45 11.07 -9.58
CA ARG A 188 12.76 11.25 -10.87
C ARG A 188 11.80 12.44 -10.86
N TYR A 189 11.08 12.66 -9.78
CA TYR A 189 10.14 13.79 -9.64
C TYR A 189 10.76 15.03 -8.95
N GLY A 190 12.04 14.97 -8.60
CA GLY A 190 12.74 16.07 -7.93
C GLY A 190 12.22 16.39 -6.53
N ILE A 191 11.66 15.42 -5.81
CA ILE A 191 10.94 15.61 -4.54
C ILE A 191 11.86 15.40 -3.34
N ASP A 192 11.80 16.36 -2.41
CA ASP A 192 12.36 16.26 -1.06
C ASP A 192 11.21 16.40 -0.05
N PRO A 193 10.66 15.30 0.47
CA PRO A 193 9.52 15.33 1.39
C PRO A 193 9.87 15.83 2.80
N SER A 194 11.13 16.15 3.11
CA SER A 194 11.47 16.87 4.35
C SER A 194 11.18 18.38 4.26
N ARG A 195 11.05 18.89 3.03
CA ARG A 195 10.77 20.30 2.71
C ARG A 195 9.44 20.49 1.99
N ASP A 196 9.15 19.63 1.03
CA ASP A 196 8.03 19.79 0.11
C ASP A 196 6.70 19.33 0.71
N PHE A 197 5.61 19.84 0.14
CA PHE A 197 4.25 19.39 0.43
C PHE A 197 3.68 18.66 -0.78
N LEU A 198 3.31 17.40 -0.57
CA LEU A 198 2.89 16.51 -1.65
C LEU A 198 1.39 16.32 -1.62
N VAL A 199 0.73 16.61 -2.74
CA VAL A 199 -0.71 16.41 -2.93
C VAL A 199 -0.95 15.37 -4.01
N PHE A 200 -1.53 14.23 -3.63
CA PHE A 200 -1.98 13.20 -4.55
C PHE A 200 -3.42 13.47 -4.99
N ALA A 201 -3.66 13.51 -6.30
CA ALA A 201 -4.97 13.80 -6.85
C ALA A 201 -5.35 12.83 -7.97
N ALA A 202 -6.61 12.41 -8.00
CA ALA A 202 -7.17 11.76 -9.18
C ALA A 202 -7.69 12.84 -10.13
N GLY A 203 -7.24 12.82 -11.38
CA GLY A 203 -7.77 13.74 -12.40
C GLY A 203 -9.22 13.40 -12.74
N GLU A 204 -9.40 12.43 -13.63
CA GLU A 204 -10.67 11.85 -14.00
C GLU A 204 -10.78 10.44 -13.41
N ASN A 205 -11.99 10.06 -13.03
CA ASN A 205 -12.25 8.72 -12.57
C ASN A 205 -12.61 7.79 -13.74
N ALA A 206 -11.62 7.05 -14.26
CA ALA A 206 -11.82 6.11 -15.37
C ALA A 206 -12.72 4.91 -15.03
N ALA A 207 -12.81 4.54 -13.74
CA ALA A 207 -13.68 3.47 -13.26
C ALA A 207 -14.79 4.09 -12.40
N ALA A 208 -16.08 3.90 -12.72
CA ALA A 208 -17.18 4.61 -12.05
C ALA A 208 -17.43 4.23 -10.57
N ASN A 209 -16.40 3.89 -9.79
CA ASN A 209 -16.47 3.25 -8.49
C ASN A 209 -15.54 3.81 -7.38
N GLY A 210 -14.84 4.91 -7.61
CA GLY A 210 -13.96 5.49 -6.58
C GLY A 210 -12.70 4.67 -6.28
N ALA A 211 -12.37 3.65 -7.08
CA ALA A 211 -11.21 2.79 -6.85
C ALA A 211 -9.86 3.53 -6.89
N PHE A 212 -9.81 4.75 -7.46
CA PHE A 212 -8.62 5.61 -7.41
C PHE A 212 -8.15 5.88 -5.97
N PHE A 213 -9.04 5.87 -4.97
CA PHE A 213 -8.64 6.04 -3.57
C PHE A 213 -7.70 4.94 -3.08
N GLN A 214 -7.76 3.73 -3.66
CA GLN A 214 -6.81 2.66 -3.32
C GLN A 214 -5.37 3.04 -3.66
N GLU A 215 -5.17 3.74 -4.78
CA GLU A 215 -3.85 4.19 -5.24
C GLU A 215 -3.39 5.43 -4.48
N LEU A 216 -4.26 6.44 -4.32
CA LEU A 216 -3.95 7.67 -3.59
C LEU A 216 -3.62 7.39 -2.12
N ALA A 217 -4.43 6.57 -1.45
CA ALA A 217 -4.20 6.20 -0.06
C ALA A 217 -2.92 5.38 0.11
N ARG A 218 -2.60 4.50 -0.85
CA ARG A 218 -1.34 3.74 -0.82
C ARG A 218 -0.12 4.64 -0.93
N ALA A 219 -0.18 5.70 -1.73
CA ALA A 219 0.92 6.66 -1.82
C ALA A 219 1.22 7.32 -0.47
N THR A 220 0.17 7.66 0.30
CA THR A 220 0.31 8.21 1.65
C THR A 220 0.93 7.20 2.62
N TYR A 221 0.45 5.95 2.62
CA TYR A 221 1.04 4.89 3.44
C TYR A 221 2.51 4.64 3.10
N TRP A 222 2.84 4.54 1.81
CA TRP A 222 4.20 4.27 1.35
C TRP A 222 5.20 5.35 1.77
N LEU A 223 4.91 6.62 1.52
CA LEU A 223 5.81 7.70 1.93
C LEU A 223 5.90 7.80 3.45
N SER A 224 4.78 7.60 4.14
CA SER A 224 4.77 7.65 5.60
C SER A 224 5.55 6.50 6.24
N TYR A 225 5.52 5.30 5.65
CA TYR A 225 6.39 4.18 6.05
C TYR A 225 7.88 4.55 5.97
N TRP A 226 8.26 5.31 4.94
CA TRP A 226 9.63 5.82 4.78
C TRP A 226 9.93 7.05 5.64
N GLY A 227 9.10 7.39 6.63
CA GLY A 227 9.38 8.45 7.60
C GLY A 227 8.93 9.84 7.15
N VAL A 228 8.13 9.96 6.09
CA VAL A 228 7.50 11.24 5.73
C VAL A 228 6.36 11.51 6.71
N GLU A 229 6.35 12.71 7.28
CA GLU A 229 5.32 13.14 8.21
C GLU A 229 3.98 13.36 7.50
N LEU A 230 2.88 13.06 8.19
CA LEU A 230 1.54 13.18 7.60
C LEU A 230 1.14 14.64 7.32
N ASP A 231 1.77 15.62 7.96
CA ASP A 231 1.55 17.04 7.70
C ASP A 231 2.23 17.55 6.41
N HIS A 232 3.10 16.74 5.81
CA HIS A 232 3.67 16.96 4.46
C HIS A 232 2.86 16.29 3.33
N LEU A 233 1.82 15.54 3.65
CA LEU A 233 1.09 14.69 2.70
C LEU A 233 -0.40 15.04 2.65
N ALA A 234 -0.97 15.09 1.45
CA ALA A 234 -2.41 15.21 1.28
C ALA A 234 -2.93 14.37 0.10
N ILE A 235 -4.19 13.96 0.19
CA ILE A 235 -4.98 13.46 -0.94
C ILE A 235 -6.20 14.36 -1.15
N VAL A 236 -6.58 14.56 -2.41
CA VAL A 236 -7.82 15.30 -2.74
C VAL A 236 -9.04 14.39 -2.55
N ASN A 237 -10.05 14.89 -1.84
CA ASN A 237 -11.32 14.20 -1.63
C ASN A 237 -12.19 14.24 -2.89
N GLY A 238 -11.99 13.24 -3.75
CA GLY A 238 -12.71 13.07 -5.00
C GLY A 238 -11.88 13.51 -6.22
N SER A 239 -12.44 13.29 -7.40
CA SER A 239 -11.75 13.59 -8.66
C SER A 239 -11.72 15.08 -8.98
N LEU A 240 -10.63 15.54 -9.59
CA LEU A 240 -10.49 16.93 -10.04
C LEU A 240 -11.50 17.27 -11.13
N GLN A 241 -11.87 16.32 -12.01
CA GLN A 241 -12.89 16.50 -13.04
C GLN A 241 -14.21 17.06 -12.49
N LYS A 242 -14.60 16.60 -11.29
CA LYS A 242 -15.89 16.92 -10.69
C LYS A 242 -15.82 18.03 -9.65
N ASN A 243 -14.70 18.15 -8.94
CA ASN A 243 -14.61 18.98 -7.74
C ASN A 243 -13.70 20.19 -7.90
N TYR A 244 -12.78 20.20 -8.86
CA TYR A 244 -11.83 21.30 -9.01
C TYR A 244 -12.48 22.49 -9.72
N THR A 245 -12.55 23.63 -9.04
CA THR A 245 -13.17 24.85 -9.57
C THR A 245 -12.15 25.85 -10.15
N GLY A 246 -10.86 25.51 -10.11
CA GLY A 246 -9.79 26.30 -10.71
C GLY A 246 -9.65 26.07 -12.22
N ALA A 247 -8.82 26.88 -12.87
CA ALA A 247 -8.45 26.63 -14.26
C ALA A 247 -7.62 25.34 -14.36
N LEU A 248 -7.91 24.51 -15.35
CA LEU A 248 -7.10 23.35 -15.74
C LEU A 248 -6.39 23.67 -17.07
N GLY A 249 -5.19 23.13 -17.26
CA GLY A 249 -4.38 23.36 -18.46
C GLY A 249 -3.52 22.17 -18.82
N SER A 250 -2.82 22.24 -19.95
CA SER A 250 -1.93 21.17 -20.42
C SER A 250 -0.50 21.28 -19.89
N ASN A 251 -0.19 22.31 -19.08
CA ASN A 251 1.15 22.58 -18.56
C ASN A 251 1.45 21.77 -17.29
N LYS A 252 2.05 20.59 -17.48
CA LYS A 252 2.68 19.79 -16.42
C LYS A 252 4.20 20.01 -16.39
N THR A 253 4.80 19.81 -15.23
CA THR A 253 6.25 19.74 -15.03
C THR A 253 6.78 18.44 -15.65
N PRO A 254 7.80 18.48 -16.52
CA PRO A 254 8.42 17.26 -17.04
C PRO A 254 9.17 16.50 -15.93
N GLU A 255 9.10 15.18 -15.95
CA GLU A 255 9.93 14.34 -15.06
C GLU A 255 11.42 14.66 -15.24
N SER A 256 12.19 14.52 -14.17
CA SER A 256 13.65 14.75 -14.14
C SER A 256 14.09 16.16 -14.54
N SER A 257 13.16 17.12 -14.62
CA SER A 257 13.48 18.53 -14.90
C SER A 257 13.87 19.32 -13.65
N ILE A 258 13.67 18.74 -12.46
CA ILE A 258 13.94 19.34 -11.16
C ILE A 258 14.77 18.36 -10.34
N SER A 259 15.79 18.87 -9.65
CA SER A 259 16.57 18.08 -8.71
C SER A 259 15.84 17.95 -7.37
N ASN A 260 16.03 16.82 -6.68
CA ASN A 260 15.68 16.66 -5.28
C ASN A 260 16.83 17.06 -4.34
N ASP A 261 17.86 17.74 -4.85
CA ASP A 261 19.04 18.20 -4.11
C ASP A 261 19.82 17.05 -3.43
N GLY A 262 19.75 15.84 -3.99
CA GLY A 262 20.43 14.66 -3.44
C GLY A 262 19.69 14.02 -2.27
N PHE A 263 18.42 14.38 -2.04
CA PHE A 263 17.58 13.76 -1.02
C PHE A 263 17.54 12.23 -1.15
N SER A 264 17.54 11.57 0.02
CA SER A 264 17.28 10.14 0.17
C SER A 264 16.44 9.92 1.43
N VAL A 265 15.55 8.94 1.45
CA VAL A 265 14.74 8.58 2.62
C VAL A 265 15.57 8.17 3.85
N LYS A 266 16.87 7.91 3.67
CA LYS A 266 17.85 7.74 4.74
C LYS A 266 18.02 9.00 5.60
N SER A 267 17.84 10.18 5.01
CA SER A 267 17.95 11.47 5.72
C SER A 267 16.76 11.69 6.67
N LEU A 268 15.62 11.06 6.40
CA LEU A 268 14.48 11.03 7.31
C LEU A 268 14.83 10.10 8.48
N ARG A 269 15.42 10.64 9.54
CA ARG A 269 15.87 9.89 10.74
C ARG A 269 14.71 9.41 11.63
N ARG A 270 13.55 9.11 11.04
CA ARG A 270 12.39 8.54 11.72
C ARG A 270 12.13 7.14 11.17
N ASP A 271 11.95 6.19 12.08
CA ASP A 271 11.61 4.81 11.77
C ASP A 271 10.10 4.60 11.91
N HIS A 272 9.38 4.63 10.79
CA HIS A 272 7.94 4.35 10.74
C HIS A 272 7.65 2.92 10.27
N THR A 273 8.64 2.03 10.29
CA THR A 273 8.47 0.65 9.82
C THR A 273 7.44 -0.14 10.64
N ALA A 274 7.09 0.33 11.85
CA ALA A 274 5.98 -0.19 12.64
C ALA A 274 4.60 -0.12 11.95
N LEU A 275 4.45 0.66 10.88
CA LEU A 275 3.22 0.71 10.08
C LEU A 275 2.94 -0.58 9.30
N THR A 276 3.94 -1.44 9.14
CA THR A 276 3.85 -2.70 8.40
C THR A 276 4.11 -3.89 9.30
N LEU A 277 3.19 -4.86 9.31
CA LEU A 277 3.36 -6.13 9.97
C LEU A 277 3.96 -7.17 9.01
N PRO A 278 5.08 -7.81 9.35
CA PRO A 278 5.50 -9.05 8.71
C PRO A 278 4.54 -10.19 9.10
N LEU A 279 4.45 -11.22 8.26
CA LEU A 279 3.54 -12.34 8.49
C LEU A 279 3.70 -12.98 9.88
N GLU A 280 4.93 -13.17 10.36
CA GLU A 280 5.17 -13.79 11.67
C GLU A 280 4.59 -13.00 12.85
N ASP A 281 4.57 -11.66 12.77
CA ASP A 281 3.87 -10.81 13.76
C ASP A 281 2.37 -10.91 13.62
N PHE A 282 1.89 -10.89 12.38
CA PHE A 282 0.46 -11.07 12.10
C PHE A 282 -0.05 -12.42 12.64
N LEU A 283 0.73 -13.49 12.49
CA LEU A 283 0.42 -14.80 13.06
C LEU A 283 0.47 -14.79 14.58
N ALA A 284 1.39 -14.06 15.21
CA ALA A 284 1.41 -13.93 16.66
C ALA A 284 0.14 -13.25 17.20
N ILE A 285 -0.41 -12.27 16.47
CA ILE A 285 -1.71 -11.64 16.78
C ILE A 285 -2.85 -12.67 16.68
N VAL A 286 -2.87 -13.45 15.60
CA VAL A 286 -3.91 -14.45 15.37
C VAL A 286 -3.85 -15.57 16.41
N ASP A 287 -2.65 -16.11 16.67
CA ASP A 287 -2.42 -17.17 17.66
C ASP A 287 -2.70 -16.67 19.09
N GLY A 288 -2.42 -15.39 19.36
CA GLY A 288 -2.78 -14.69 20.61
C GLY A 288 -4.26 -14.31 20.71
N GLN A 289 -5.12 -14.77 19.79
CA GLN A 289 -6.56 -14.48 19.77
C GLN A 289 -6.86 -12.98 19.85
N LEU A 290 -6.13 -12.18 19.05
CA LEU A 290 -6.21 -10.72 18.99
C LEU A 290 -5.76 -9.99 20.27
N SER A 291 -5.07 -10.71 21.16
CA SER A 291 -4.46 -10.19 22.39
C SER A 291 -2.98 -10.56 22.43
N ALA A 292 -2.18 -9.93 21.56
CA ALA A 292 -0.75 -10.17 21.47
C ALA A 292 0.04 -8.95 21.97
N PRO A 293 0.39 -8.91 23.28
CA PRO A 293 1.22 -7.84 23.81
C PRO A 293 2.60 -7.88 23.17
N ASN A 294 3.21 -6.71 22.97
CA ASN A 294 4.54 -6.51 22.38
C ASN A 294 4.68 -6.77 20.87
N VAL A 295 3.62 -7.20 20.16
CA VAL A 295 3.67 -7.28 18.68
C VAL A 295 3.57 -5.88 18.08
N VAL A 296 2.60 -5.09 18.55
CA VAL A 296 2.51 -3.67 18.23
C VAL A 296 2.76 -2.89 19.52
N GLY A 297 3.87 -2.15 19.58
CA GLY A 297 4.26 -1.40 20.76
C GLY A 297 3.15 -0.46 21.24
N GLY A 298 2.83 -0.52 22.54
CA GLY A 298 1.78 0.28 23.17
C GLY A 298 0.37 -0.33 23.11
N PHE A 299 0.17 -1.48 22.46
CA PHE A 299 -1.15 -2.08 22.29
C PHE A 299 -1.18 -3.56 22.67
N ASP A 300 -2.05 -3.89 23.63
CA ASP A 300 -2.26 -5.28 24.07
C ASP A 300 -3.33 -6.00 23.25
N LYS A 301 -4.13 -5.24 22.48
CA LYS A 301 -5.25 -5.77 21.69
C LYS A 301 -5.18 -5.30 20.25
N GLN A 302 -5.60 -6.17 19.36
CA GLN A 302 -5.64 -5.91 17.93
C GLN A 302 -7.06 -6.08 17.39
N PHE A 303 -7.41 -5.28 16.40
CA PHE A 303 -8.69 -5.35 15.72
C PHE A 303 -8.44 -5.58 14.23
N ILE A 304 -8.52 -6.84 13.80
CA ILE A 304 -8.24 -7.21 12.41
C ILE A 304 -9.47 -6.91 11.56
N ILE A 305 -9.30 -6.08 10.53
CA ILE A 305 -10.33 -5.81 9.53
C ILE A 305 -9.96 -6.39 8.17
N ASP A 306 -10.92 -7.01 7.50
CA ASP A 306 -10.80 -7.51 6.14
C ASP A 306 -11.49 -6.54 5.17
N ALA A 307 -10.70 -5.85 4.34
CA ALA A 307 -11.21 -4.81 3.47
C ALA A 307 -11.94 -5.31 2.21
N ARG A 308 -11.97 -6.63 1.98
CA ARG A 308 -12.61 -7.22 0.80
C ARG A 308 -14.13 -7.01 0.83
N PRO A 309 -14.81 -7.15 -0.32
CA PRO A 309 -16.26 -7.26 -0.36
C PRO A 309 -16.76 -8.38 0.57
N THR A 310 -17.85 -8.12 1.32
CA THR A 310 -18.44 -9.09 2.26
C THR A 310 -18.73 -10.44 1.62
N GLY A 311 -19.11 -10.46 0.34
CA GLY A 311 -19.32 -11.70 -0.41
C GLY A 311 -18.09 -12.61 -0.54
N GLN A 312 -16.88 -12.04 -0.58
CA GLN A 312 -15.62 -12.81 -0.56
C GLN A 312 -15.23 -13.23 0.87
N PHE A 313 -15.64 -12.45 1.88
CA PHE A 313 -15.38 -12.75 3.28
C PHE A 313 -16.29 -13.89 3.78
N ASP A 314 -17.61 -13.78 3.62
CA ASP A 314 -18.60 -14.78 4.09
C ASP A 314 -18.86 -15.89 3.08
N ARG A 315 -18.29 -15.77 1.87
CA ARG A 315 -18.56 -16.66 0.73
C ARG A 315 -20.02 -16.69 0.24
N THR A 316 -20.82 -15.68 0.56
CA THR A 316 -22.28 -15.69 0.39
C THR A 316 -22.80 -15.27 -0.99
N THR A 317 -21.98 -14.67 -1.86
CA THR A 317 -22.47 -14.16 -3.16
C THR A 317 -21.62 -14.59 -4.36
N THR A 318 -22.28 -15.14 -5.39
CA THR A 318 -21.71 -15.32 -6.74
C THR A 318 -21.74 -14.04 -7.58
N THR A 319 -22.48 -13.03 -7.12
CA THR A 319 -22.66 -11.73 -7.78
C THR A 319 -22.38 -10.63 -6.76
N ALA A 320 -21.10 -10.27 -6.56
CA ALA A 320 -20.79 -9.09 -5.75
C ALA A 320 -21.11 -7.83 -6.56
N SER A 321 -22.34 -7.33 -6.47
CA SER A 321 -22.74 -6.05 -7.05
C SER A 321 -22.62 -4.92 -6.02
N PHE A 322 -21.39 -4.53 -5.73
CA PHE A 322 -20.98 -3.13 -5.61
C PHE A 322 -19.48 -3.10 -5.96
N PHE A 323 -19.15 -2.41 -7.07
CA PHE A 323 -17.82 -2.33 -7.70
C PHE A 323 -17.24 -3.67 -8.20
N SER A 324 -17.68 -4.09 -9.39
CA SER A 324 -17.16 -5.24 -10.14
C SER A 324 -15.70 -5.07 -10.61
N THR A 325 -14.75 -5.06 -9.68
CA THR A 325 -13.37 -5.42 -10.01
C THR A 325 -13.16 -6.92 -9.81
N HIS A 326 -13.88 -7.56 -8.87
CA HIS A 326 -13.80 -8.99 -8.60
C HIS A 326 -15.15 -9.58 -8.15
N PRO A 327 -16.17 -9.64 -9.03
CA PRO A 327 -17.44 -10.27 -8.67
C PRO A 327 -17.22 -11.75 -8.37
N GLY A 328 -17.54 -12.16 -7.16
CA GLY A 328 -17.64 -13.57 -6.80
C GLY A 328 -17.16 -13.92 -5.39
N GLN A 329 -17.44 -15.16 -5.02
CA GLN A 329 -17.09 -15.81 -3.77
C GLN A 329 -15.59 -16.04 -3.60
N PHE A 330 -14.82 -16.06 -4.70
CA PHE A 330 -13.47 -16.62 -4.76
C PHE A 330 -12.38 -15.55 -4.75
N ILE A 331 -11.26 -15.87 -4.12
CA ILE A 331 -10.12 -14.99 -3.95
C ILE A 331 -9.07 -15.30 -5.03
N THR A 332 -8.70 -14.28 -5.80
CA THR A 332 -7.74 -14.41 -6.89
C THR A 332 -6.38 -13.81 -6.54
N THR A 333 -5.29 -14.39 -7.03
CA THR A 333 -3.92 -13.88 -6.80
C THR A 333 -3.53 -12.81 -7.81
N ALA A 334 -4.29 -12.66 -8.90
CA ALA A 334 -4.06 -11.66 -9.94
C ALA A 334 -5.29 -10.77 -10.16
N TRP A 335 -5.04 -9.49 -10.46
CA TRP A 335 -6.08 -8.50 -10.76
C TRP A 335 -6.97 -8.88 -11.95
N SER A 336 -6.40 -9.48 -12.99
CA SER A 336 -7.15 -9.90 -14.20
C SER A 336 -8.01 -11.15 -13.97
N SER A 337 -7.87 -11.83 -12.83
CA SER A 337 -8.61 -13.06 -12.53
C SER A 337 -9.87 -12.74 -11.72
N THR A 338 -11.03 -13.17 -12.22
CA THR A 338 -12.34 -12.98 -11.58
C THR A 338 -13.29 -14.17 -11.79
N GLY A 339 -14.33 -14.27 -10.96
CA GLY A 339 -15.37 -15.28 -11.06
C GLY A 339 -14.94 -16.65 -10.52
N ALA A 340 -15.78 -17.67 -10.76
CA ALA A 340 -15.49 -19.04 -10.37
C ALA A 340 -14.24 -19.59 -11.08
N PRO A 341 -13.46 -20.46 -10.43
CA PRO A 341 -12.28 -21.03 -11.06
C PRO A 341 -12.63 -21.81 -12.35
N SER A 342 -12.13 -21.30 -13.48
CA SER A 342 -12.36 -21.78 -14.84
C SER A 342 -11.18 -21.40 -15.74
N GLU A 343 -11.10 -21.96 -16.95
CA GLU A 343 -10.36 -21.32 -18.03
C GLU A 343 -11.00 -19.95 -18.34
N ASP A 344 -10.19 -18.96 -18.71
CA ASP A 344 -10.66 -17.71 -19.27
C ASP A 344 -11.09 -17.88 -20.75
N ALA A 345 -11.62 -16.82 -21.35
CA ALA A 345 -12.10 -16.85 -22.74
C ALA A 345 -10.99 -17.16 -23.77
N THR A 346 -9.72 -17.17 -23.37
CA THR A 346 -8.54 -17.46 -24.21
C THR A 346 -7.91 -18.82 -23.90
N GLY A 347 -8.52 -19.63 -23.04
CA GLY A 347 -7.98 -20.92 -22.60
C GLY A 347 -6.84 -20.78 -21.58
N GLN A 348 -6.62 -19.58 -21.01
CA GLN A 348 -5.67 -19.40 -19.91
C GLN A 348 -6.35 -19.67 -18.57
N GLY A 349 -5.71 -20.48 -17.73
CA GLY A 349 -6.18 -20.69 -16.37
C GLY A 349 -6.12 -19.40 -15.56
N LYS A 350 -7.17 -19.12 -14.79
CA LYS A 350 -7.22 -18.02 -13.81
C LYS A 350 -6.45 -18.36 -12.53
N SER A 351 -5.81 -17.36 -11.93
CA SER A 351 -4.97 -17.49 -10.74
C SER A 351 -5.76 -17.27 -9.44
N TYR A 352 -5.77 -18.28 -8.57
CA TYR A 352 -6.46 -18.27 -7.28
C TYR A 352 -5.51 -18.55 -6.13
N VAL A 353 -5.92 -18.14 -4.92
CA VAL A 353 -5.27 -18.61 -3.68
C VAL A 353 -5.48 -20.11 -3.50
N LEU A 354 -4.66 -20.75 -2.65
CA LEU A 354 -4.74 -22.20 -2.46
C LEU A 354 -6.04 -22.60 -1.77
N TYR A 355 -6.53 -21.78 -0.83
CA TYR A 355 -7.79 -22.03 -0.15
C TYR A 355 -8.56 -20.77 0.18
N GLU A 356 -9.86 -20.96 0.39
CA GLU A 356 -10.83 -19.89 0.67
C GLU A 356 -11.17 -19.83 2.17
N GLY A 357 -11.44 -18.62 2.66
CA GLY A 357 -11.64 -18.32 4.08
C GLY A 357 -11.44 -16.86 4.41
N HIS A 358 -11.27 -16.62 5.71
CA HIS A 358 -10.70 -15.40 6.24
C HIS A 358 -9.82 -15.74 7.45
N VAL A 359 -9.05 -14.76 7.88
CA VAL A 359 -8.25 -14.84 9.10
C VAL A 359 -9.20 -14.99 10.30
N LYS A 360 -8.88 -15.89 11.23
CA LYS A 360 -9.70 -16.11 12.42
C LYS A 360 -9.73 -14.84 13.28
N GLY A 361 -10.94 -14.43 13.70
CA GLY A 361 -11.15 -13.22 14.47
C GLY A 361 -11.16 -11.91 13.66
N ALA A 362 -10.86 -11.95 12.36
CA ALA A 362 -11.06 -10.78 11.50
C ALA A 362 -12.54 -10.45 11.34
N VAL A 363 -12.87 -9.17 11.16
CA VAL A 363 -14.22 -8.71 10.84
C VAL A 363 -14.33 -8.27 9.39
N SER A 364 -15.48 -8.51 8.77
CA SER A 364 -15.81 -8.00 7.43
C SER A 364 -15.92 -6.48 7.47
N PHE A 365 -15.06 -5.78 6.74
CA PHE A 365 -15.03 -4.31 6.70
C PHE A 365 -14.78 -3.79 5.28
N PRO A 366 -15.75 -3.94 4.36
CA PRO A 366 -15.53 -3.61 2.96
C PRO A 366 -15.13 -2.15 2.77
N TRP A 367 -14.04 -1.91 2.04
CA TRP A 367 -13.52 -0.56 1.80
C TRP A 367 -14.56 0.38 1.16
N ALA A 368 -15.43 -0.19 0.31
CA ALA A 368 -16.49 0.54 -0.38
C ALA A 368 -17.49 1.20 0.57
N SER A 369 -17.63 0.69 1.80
CA SER A 369 -18.49 1.28 2.83
C SER A 369 -18.00 2.65 3.29
N LEU A 370 -16.73 2.99 3.07
CA LEU A 370 -16.09 4.23 3.54
C LEU A 370 -16.20 5.39 2.55
N VAL A 371 -16.68 5.12 1.34
CA VAL A 371 -16.84 6.10 0.28
C VAL A 371 -18.29 6.21 -0.16
N GLU A 372 -18.65 7.32 -0.79
CA GLU A 372 -19.98 7.54 -1.34
C GLU A 372 -19.93 8.34 -2.63
N ASP A 373 -20.90 8.10 -3.51
CA ASP A 373 -21.10 8.91 -4.71
C ASP A 373 -21.89 10.16 -4.31
N ALA A 374 -21.21 11.31 -4.29
CA ALA A 374 -21.83 12.62 -4.08
C ALA A 374 -22.66 13.08 -5.30
N GLY A 375 -22.77 12.26 -6.33
CA GLY A 375 -23.62 12.44 -7.51
C GLY A 375 -22.81 12.42 -8.81
N GLY A 376 -23.26 11.61 -9.77
CA GLY A 376 -22.66 11.58 -11.11
C GLY A 376 -21.26 10.98 -11.14
N ALA A 377 -21.03 9.90 -10.38
CA ALA A 377 -19.74 9.26 -10.16
C ALA A 377 -18.70 10.15 -9.47
N ASN A 378 -19.17 11.07 -8.62
CA ASN A 378 -18.34 11.92 -7.78
C ASN A 378 -18.04 11.24 -6.44
N TRP A 379 -17.15 10.25 -6.47
CA TRP A 379 -16.80 9.48 -5.29
C TRP A 379 -15.96 10.29 -4.30
N LYS A 380 -16.36 10.29 -3.03
CA LYS A 380 -15.67 10.93 -1.91
C LYS A 380 -15.63 10.00 -0.71
N TYR A 381 -14.69 10.23 0.21
CA TYR A 381 -14.81 9.66 1.56
C TYR A 381 -16.06 10.22 2.24
N LYS A 382 -16.72 9.37 3.01
CA LYS A 382 -17.83 9.79 3.90
C LYS A 382 -17.33 10.82 4.93
N SER A 383 -18.27 11.54 5.55
CA SER A 383 -17.94 12.46 6.63
C SER A 383 -17.25 11.75 7.80
N LYS A 384 -16.46 12.48 8.58
CA LYS A 384 -15.72 11.95 9.74
C LYS A 384 -16.65 11.22 10.72
N ALA A 385 -17.81 11.80 11.00
CA ALA A 385 -18.81 11.21 11.88
C ALA A 385 -19.38 9.88 11.34
N GLN A 386 -19.69 9.80 10.05
CA GLN A 386 -20.15 8.56 9.43
C GLN A 386 -19.07 7.47 9.45
N LEU A 387 -17.81 7.83 9.17
CA LEU A 387 -16.69 6.90 9.24
C LEU A 387 -16.50 6.37 10.67
N ALA A 388 -16.53 7.24 11.68
CA ALA A 388 -16.44 6.82 13.08
C ALA A 388 -17.58 5.86 13.48
N GLN A 389 -18.80 6.09 12.98
CA GLN A 389 -19.93 5.20 13.20
C GLN A 389 -19.70 3.83 12.54
N ILE A 390 -19.23 3.78 11.30
CA ILE A 390 -18.93 2.52 10.60
C ILE A 390 -17.90 1.68 11.37
N PHE A 391 -16.84 2.31 11.92
CA PHE A 391 -15.87 1.62 12.79
C PHE A 391 -16.51 1.12 14.09
N THR A 392 -17.36 1.94 14.72
CA THR A 392 -18.07 1.57 15.94
C THR A 392 -18.98 0.36 15.72
N ASP A 393 -19.74 0.36 14.62
CA ASP A 393 -20.65 -0.73 14.24
C ASP A 393 -19.88 -2.04 13.97
N ALA A 394 -18.62 -1.94 13.50
CA ALA A 394 -17.74 -3.09 13.31
C ALA A 394 -17.07 -3.57 14.60
N GLY A 395 -17.18 -2.84 15.71
CA GLY A 395 -16.62 -3.22 17.02
C GLY A 395 -15.37 -2.45 17.46
N TYR A 396 -15.06 -1.32 16.81
CA TYR A 396 -13.99 -0.39 17.20
C TYR A 396 -14.56 1.00 17.51
N ALA A 397 -14.76 1.29 18.79
CA ALA A 397 -15.26 2.60 19.23
C ALA A 397 -14.11 3.61 19.36
N PRO A 398 -14.36 4.94 19.28
CA PRO A 398 -13.31 5.94 19.45
C PRO A 398 -12.46 5.79 20.72
N ALA A 399 -13.07 5.36 21.82
CA ALA A 399 -12.38 5.11 23.09
C ALA A 399 -11.38 3.95 23.04
N ASP A 400 -11.53 3.03 22.09
CA ASP A 400 -10.65 1.88 21.93
C ASP A 400 -9.24 2.29 21.47
N ARG A 401 -9.07 3.47 20.86
CA ARG A 401 -7.78 3.96 20.35
C ARG A 401 -6.66 4.05 21.38
N ALA A 402 -6.99 4.05 22.67
CA ALA A 402 -6.01 4.03 23.75
C ALA A 402 -5.45 2.63 24.08
N THR A 403 -6.09 1.56 23.61
CA THR A 403 -5.76 0.17 24.00
C THR A 403 -5.80 -0.85 22.87
N LYS A 404 -6.43 -0.50 21.73
CA LYS A 404 -6.54 -1.34 20.54
C LYS A 404 -5.89 -0.66 19.34
N VAL A 405 -5.14 -1.42 18.56
CA VAL A 405 -4.67 -1.02 17.23
C VAL A 405 -5.50 -1.69 16.14
N VAL A 406 -5.84 -0.95 15.09
CA VAL A 406 -6.46 -1.50 13.88
C VAL A 406 -5.38 -2.23 13.07
N VAL A 407 -5.63 -3.49 12.73
CA VAL A 407 -4.78 -4.27 11.84
C VAL A 407 -5.52 -4.47 10.54
N SER A 408 -5.08 -3.79 9.50
CA SER A 408 -5.79 -3.74 8.23
C SER A 408 -5.20 -4.74 7.24
N GLN A 409 -6.04 -5.57 6.61
CA GLN A 409 -5.64 -6.48 5.53
C GLN A 409 -6.72 -6.55 4.43
N CYS A 410 -6.35 -7.01 3.23
CA CYS A 410 -7.31 -7.42 2.20
C CYS A 410 -6.73 -8.55 1.34
N ARG A 411 -6.99 -8.55 0.04
CA ARG A 411 -6.40 -9.50 -0.89
C ARG A 411 -4.91 -9.24 -1.21
N THR A 412 -4.59 -8.02 -1.67
CA THR A 412 -3.25 -7.62 -2.18
C THR A 412 -2.85 -6.22 -1.68
N ASN A 413 -3.30 -5.85 -0.49
CA ASN A 413 -3.04 -4.57 0.18
C ASN A 413 -3.34 -3.28 -0.62
N PHE A 414 -4.36 -3.28 -1.50
CA PHE A 414 -4.86 -2.08 -2.19
C PHE A 414 -6.14 -1.53 -1.54
N GLU A 415 -7.16 -2.37 -1.40
CA GLU A 415 -8.46 -2.00 -0.80
C GLU A 415 -8.30 -1.50 0.64
N VAL A 416 -7.45 -2.19 1.39
CA VAL A 416 -7.09 -1.87 2.76
C VAL A 416 -6.44 -0.49 2.92
N GLN A 417 -5.86 0.08 1.87
CA GLN A 417 -5.28 1.42 1.94
C GLN A 417 -6.38 2.47 2.15
N VAL A 418 -7.57 2.24 1.61
CA VAL A 418 -8.74 3.09 1.87
C VAL A 418 -9.14 3.02 3.34
N ASN A 419 -9.16 1.82 3.93
CA ASN A 419 -9.46 1.59 5.35
C ASN A 419 -8.38 2.18 6.26
N GLY A 420 -7.12 1.96 5.90
CA GLY A 420 -5.94 2.47 6.59
C GLY A 420 -5.93 3.99 6.62
N PHE A 421 -6.20 4.64 5.49
CA PHE A 421 -6.30 6.09 5.42
C PHE A 421 -7.48 6.62 6.24
N ALA A 422 -8.67 6.01 6.15
CA ALA A 422 -9.83 6.42 6.95
C ALA A 422 -9.57 6.30 8.47
N SER A 423 -9.05 5.17 8.93
CA SER A 423 -8.73 4.97 10.36
C SER A 423 -7.59 5.88 10.82
N ARG A 424 -6.46 5.88 10.10
CA ARG A 424 -5.22 6.51 10.54
C ARG A 424 -5.15 8.01 10.32
N VAL A 425 -5.68 8.49 9.20
CA VAL A 425 -5.50 9.88 8.74
C VAL A 425 -6.76 10.73 8.95
N ILE A 426 -7.95 10.14 8.85
CA ILE A 426 -9.21 10.86 9.08
C ILE A 426 -9.63 10.77 10.54
N LEU A 427 -9.60 9.57 11.13
CA LEU A 427 -10.13 9.32 12.48
C LEU A 427 -9.07 9.37 13.60
N GLY A 428 -7.78 9.41 13.27
CA GLY A 428 -6.71 9.38 14.26
C GLY A 428 -6.64 8.09 15.07
N TYR A 429 -7.05 6.96 14.47
CA TYR A 429 -6.96 5.64 15.11
C TYR A 429 -5.59 5.02 14.81
N PRO A 430 -4.90 4.45 15.81
CA PRO A 430 -3.68 3.68 15.59
C PRO A 430 -3.95 2.54 14.61
N THR A 431 -3.19 2.49 13.53
CA THR A 431 -3.39 1.52 12.45
C THR A 431 -2.08 1.01 11.89
N VAL A 432 -1.99 -0.31 11.72
CA VAL A 432 -0.91 -1.02 11.02
C VAL A 432 -1.47 -1.88 9.89
N HIS A 433 -0.63 -2.25 8.93
CA HIS A 433 -1.03 -2.98 7.73
C HIS A 433 -0.30 -4.31 7.65
N PHE A 434 -1.04 -5.38 7.34
CA PHE A 434 -0.44 -6.61 6.86
C PHE A 434 -0.38 -6.58 5.32
N ASP A 435 0.74 -6.06 4.78
CA ASP A 435 0.91 -5.80 3.34
C ASP A 435 0.90 -7.08 2.50
N GLY A 436 1.38 -8.20 3.08
CA GLY A 436 1.31 -9.51 2.43
C GLY A 436 -0.11 -9.98 2.18
N SER A 437 -1.05 -9.59 3.05
CA SER A 437 -2.49 -9.77 2.86
C SER A 437 -2.85 -11.24 2.56
N LEU A 438 -4.06 -11.51 2.07
CA LEU A 438 -4.54 -12.88 1.90
C LEU A 438 -3.83 -13.68 0.81
N VAL A 439 -3.17 -13.02 -0.15
CA VAL A 439 -2.34 -13.74 -1.14
C VAL A 439 -1.15 -14.41 -0.46
N GLU A 440 -0.46 -13.74 0.45
CA GLU A 440 0.59 -14.40 1.25
C GLU A 440 -0.03 -15.41 2.22
N TYR A 441 -1.05 -14.98 2.98
CA TYR A 441 -1.65 -15.80 4.02
C TYR A 441 -2.20 -17.13 3.48
N PHE A 442 -2.96 -17.13 2.39
CA PHE A 442 -3.57 -18.33 1.81
C PHE A 442 -2.64 -19.14 0.91
N SER A 443 -1.35 -18.80 0.85
CA SER A 443 -0.33 -19.60 0.17
C SER A 443 0.33 -20.66 1.08
N LEU A 444 -0.01 -20.69 2.37
CA LEU A 444 0.73 -21.42 3.41
C LEU A 444 -0.07 -22.61 3.94
N VAL A 445 -0.10 -23.68 3.15
CA VAL A 445 -0.93 -24.88 3.39
C VAL A 445 -0.08 -26.12 3.61
N SER A 446 -0.66 -27.15 4.20
CA SER A 446 -0.03 -28.48 4.32
C SER A 446 -0.92 -29.64 3.87
N GLU A 447 -2.18 -29.37 3.54
CA GLU A 447 -3.18 -30.39 3.19
C GLU A 447 -3.82 -30.16 1.81
N HIS A 448 -3.19 -29.36 0.94
CA HIS A 448 -3.66 -29.14 -0.42
C HIS A 448 -3.58 -30.45 -1.24
N PRO A 449 -4.56 -30.74 -2.14
CA PRO A 449 -4.59 -31.98 -2.93
C PRO A 449 -3.33 -32.21 -3.79
N ASP A 450 -2.74 -31.13 -4.30
CA ASP A 450 -1.41 -31.15 -4.90
C ASP A 450 -0.34 -31.03 -3.82
N ALA A 451 0.29 -32.16 -3.49
CA ALA A 451 1.32 -32.25 -2.45
C ALA A 451 2.57 -31.40 -2.73
N ALA A 452 2.83 -31.02 -3.99
CA ALA A 452 3.95 -30.14 -4.32
C ALA A 452 3.77 -28.73 -3.74
N LYS A 453 2.54 -28.33 -3.41
CA LYS A 453 2.20 -27.02 -2.82
C LYS A 453 2.26 -27.00 -1.29
N ASN A 454 2.39 -28.16 -0.65
CA ASN A 454 2.32 -28.29 0.81
C ASN A 454 3.66 -28.05 1.49
N LEU A 455 3.60 -27.35 2.63
CA LEU A 455 4.65 -27.35 3.65
C LEU A 455 4.60 -28.67 4.42
N ALA A 456 5.74 -29.36 4.50
CA ALA A 456 5.89 -30.58 5.27
C ALA A 456 6.25 -30.25 6.74
N PRO A 457 5.86 -31.08 7.73
CA PRO A 457 6.23 -30.88 9.14
C PRO A 457 7.74 -30.75 9.42
N ALA A 458 8.59 -31.27 8.53
CA ALA A 458 10.04 -31.16 8.62
C ALA A 458 10.60 -29.84 8.07
N ASP A 459 9.81 -29.09 7.30
CA ASP A 459 10.22 -27.81 6.73
C ASP A 459 10.28 -26.75 7.85
N PRO A 460 11.38 -25.98 8.00
CA PRO A 460 11.44 -24.87 8.95
C PRO A 460 10.27 -23.86 8.81
N ALA A 461 9.80 -23.65 7.58
CA ALA A 461 8.67 -22.78 7.27
C ALA A 461 7.31 -23.33 7.72
N TYR A 462 7.21 -24.61 8.13
CA TYR A 462 5.94 -25.23 8.53
C TYR A 462 5.23 -24.48 9.66
N LYS A 463 5.99 -23.84 10.56
CA LYS A 463 5.44 -22.99 11.64
C LYS A 463 4.60 -21.81 11.13
N TYR A 464 4.72 -21.45 9.85
CA TYR A 464 3.96 -20.37 9.23
C TYR A 464 2.67 -20.83 8.54
N ARG A 465 2.32 -22.13 8.57
CA ARG A 465 1.08 -22.63 7.95
C ARG A 465 -0.17 -21.92 8.50
N THR A 466 -1.11 -21.60 7.62
CA THR A 466 -2.31 -20.81 7.94
C THR A 466 -3.61 -21.60 7.82
N ASP A 467 -3.59 -22.74 7.13
CA ASP A 467 -4.72 -23.64 6.89
C ASP A 467 -5.22 -24.41 8.14
N THR A 468 -4.94 -23.91 9.34
CA THR A 468 -5.33 -24.52 10.61
C THR A 468 -6.58 -23.87 11.19
N ALA A 469 -7.35 -24.63 11.98
CA ALA A 469 -8.55 -24.13 12.66
C ALA A 469 -8.30 -22.97 13.64
N THR A 470 -7.07 -22.81 14.11
CA THR A 470 -6.68 -21.76 15.06
C THR A 470 -6.37 -20.45 14.34
N ARG A 471 -5.96 -20.52 13.07
CA ARG A 471 -5.52 -19.35 12.29
C ARG A 471 -6.51 -18.91 11.22
N SER A 472 -7.26 -19.84 10.65
CA SER A 472 -8.26 -19.55 9.64
C SER A 472 -9.65 -19.95 10.09
N GLN A 473 -10.61 -19.10 9.76
CA GLN A 473 -12.00 -19.52 9.74
C GLN A 473 -12.21 -20.40 8.51
N ARG A 474 -12.79 -21.58 8.74
CA ARG A 474 -13.04 -22.59 7.71
C ARG A 474 -14.55 -22.78 7.57
N TYR A 475 -14.96 -23.45 6.49
CA TYR A 475 -16.36 -23.71 6.19
C TYR A 475 -16.69 -25.20 6.25
N GLU A 476 -17.95 -25.53 6.52
CA GLU A 476 -18.39 -26.92 6.48
C GLU A 476 -18.21 -27.53 5.09
N ALA A 477 -17.85 -28.81 5.05
CA ALA A 477 -17.76 -29.54 3.79
C ALA A 477 -19.14 -29.61 3.12
N SER A 478 -19.16 -29.52 1.79
CA SER A 478 -20.39 -29.79 1.05
C SER A 478 -20.82 -31.24 1.19
N ALA A 479 -22.12 -31.47 1.35
CA ALA A 479 -22.70 -32.81 1.34
C ALA A 479 -22.53 -33.53 -0.01
N THR A 480 -22.24 -32.78 -1.09
CA THR A 480 -22.02 -33.33 -2.43
C THR A 480 -20.51 -33.36 -2.74
N ALA A 481 -19.96 -34.55 -2.98
CA ALA A 481 -18.56 -34.71 -3.33
C ALA A 481 -18.18 -33.88 -4.58
N GLY A 482 -17.05 -33.19 -4.52
CA GLY A 482 -16.54 -32.35 -5.61
C GLY A 482 -17.14 -30.93 -5.68
N GLN A 483 -18.10 -30.59 -4.81
CA GLN A 483 -18.60 -29.23 -4.68
C GLN A 483 -17.76 -28.38 -3.72
N PRO A 484 -17.68 -27.06 -3.92
CA PRO A 484 -17.06 -26.15 -2.95
C PRO A 484 -17.72 -26.27 -1.56
N PRO A 485 -16.96 -26.02 -0.47
CA PRO A 485 -17.53 -25.94 0.88
C PRO A 485 -18.67 -24.94 1.00
N THR A 486 -19.50 -25.12 2.04
CA THR A 486 -20.67 -24.29 2.31
C THR A 486 -20.26 -22.86 2.68
N THR A 487 -21.24 -22.01 2.97
CA THR A 487 -21.01 -20.68 3.56
C THR A 487 -21.12 -20.70 5.09
N THR A 488 -21.34 -21.88 5.68
CA THR A 488 -21.44 -22.04 7.13
C THR A 488 -20.03 -22.19 7.69
N GLU A 489 -19.67 -21.28 8.58
CA GLU A 489 -18.40 -21.34 9.30
C GLU A 489 -18.36 -22.53 10.27
N SER A 490 -17.19 -23.18 10.37
CA SER A 490 -16.96 -24.28 11.31
C SER A 490 -15.49 -24.35 11.74
N ASP A 491 -15.26 -24.45 13.05
CA ASP A 491 -13.92 -24.69 13.63
C ASP A 491 -13.33 -26.03 13.16
N THR A 492 -14.18 -27.03 12.94
CA THR A 492 -13.82 -28.34 12.39
C THR A 492 -14.07 -28.42 10.88
N GLY A 493 -14.33 -27.27 10.24
CA GLY A 493 -14.58 -27.16 8.82
C GLY A 493 -13.40 -27.62 7.98
N VAL A 494 -13.63 -27.70 6.67
CA VAL A 494 -12.60 -28.10 5.71
C VAL A 494 -11.98 -26.88 5.07
N THR A 495 -10.71 -27.02 4.72
CA THR A 495 -10.04 -26.05 3.87
C THR A 495 -10.70 -26.08 2.50
N ALA A 496 -11.23 -24.95 2.09
CA ALA A 496 -11.95 -24.85 0.84
C ALA A 496 -10.98 -24.57 -0.31
N TYR A 497 -10.33 -25.63 -0.77
CA TYR A 497 -9.41 -25.52 -1.87
C TYR A 497 -10.14 -25.06 -3.13
N ASN A 498 -9.50 -24.21 -3.90
CA ASN A 498 -9.99 -23.80 -5.21
C ASN A 498 -9.90 -24.94 -6.24
N VAL A 499 -10.15 -26.20 -5.85
CA VAL A 499 -10.14 -27.40 -6.71
C VAL A 499 -11.52 -28.06 -6.69
N ALA A 500 -12.52 -27.37 -7.20
CA ALA A 500 -13.82 -27.95 -7.51
C ALA A 500 -13.64 -28.88 -8.75
N SER A 501 -13.62 -30.19 -8.52
CA SER A 501 -13.75 -31.28 -9.52
C SER A 501 -12.66 -31.59 -10.57
N GLY A 502 -11.54 -30.86 -10.65
CA GLY A 502 -10.57 -31.04 -11.75
C GLY A 502 -9.57 -32.18 -11.55
N THR A 503 -9.79 -33.33 -12.20
CA THR A 503 -8.78 -34.41 -12.31
C THR A 503 -7.77 -34.15 -13.44
N THR A 504 -7.87 -33.02 -14.14
CA THR A 504 -7.00 -32.68 -15.28
C THR A 504 -6.09 -31.48 -14.99
N ALA A 505 -4.90 -31.49 -15.59
CA ALA A 505 -3.88 -30.44 -15.45
C ALA A 505 -4.32 -29.06 -16.02
N THR A 506 -5.41 -29.04 -16.81
CA THR A 506 -6.01 -27.84 -17.42
C THR A 506 -7.01 -27.14 -16.50
N ASP A 507 -7.53 -27.82 -15.47
CA ASP A 507 -8.68 -27.34 -14.69
C ASP A 507 -8.38 -26.32 -13.59
N ARG A 508 -7.24 -25.60 -13.60
CA ARG A 508 -6.94 -24.33 -12.86
C ARG A 508 -5.44 -24.08 -12.74
N LYS A 509 -4.96 -22.94 -13.23
CA LYS A 509 -3.61 -22.45 -12.92
C LYS A 509 -3.66 -21.63 -11.63
N VAL A 510 -3.67 -22.30 -10.48
CA VAL A 510 -3.37 -21.63 -9.21
C VAL A 510 -1.94 -21.07 -9.32
N ASP A 511 -1.81 -19.75 -9.31
CA ASP A 511 -0.52 -19.10 -9.26
C ASP A 511 -0.13 -18.93 -7.79
N GLN A 512 0.76 -19.82 -7.34
CA GLN A 512 1.19 -19.90 -5.95
C GLN A 512 2.32 -18.91 -5.72
N ALA A 513 2.35 -18.33 -4.52
CA ALA A 513 3.57 -17.72 -4.04
C ALA A 513 4.75 -18.70 -4.05
N VAL A 514 5.91 -18.27 -4.50
CA VAL A 514 7.14 -19.06 -4.38
C VAL A 514 7.53 -19.08 -2.92
N ILE A 515 7.35 -20.23 -2.26
CA ILE A 515 7.65 -20.41 -0.83
C ILE A 515 9.06 -20.98 -0.65
N ASP A 516 9.91 -20.31 0.12
CA ASP A 516 11.13 -20.92 0.66
C ASP A 516 10.77 -21.79 1.87
N ARG A 517 10.87 -23.11 1.69
CA ARG A 517 10.56 -24.10 2.74
C ARG A 517 11.55 -24.06 3.90
N ASN A 518 12.75 -23.53 3.68
CA ASN A 518 13.79 -23.40 4.70
C ASN A 518 13.72 -22.07 5.45
N ALA A 519 12.77 -21.19 5.12
CA ALA A 519 12.62 -19.90 5.75
C ALA A 519 12.42 -20.01 7.26
N THR A 520 13.24 -19.27 8.01
CA THR A 520 13.12 -19.16 9.47
C THR A 520 12.52 -17.83 9.94
N THR A 521 12.30 -16.89 9.01
CA THR A 521 11.72 -15.56 9.23
C THR A 521 10.87 -15.14 8.04
N THR A 522 9.94 -14.21 8.28
CA THR A 522 9.15 -13.51 7.27
C THR A 522 9.43 -12.00 7.29
N ARG A 523 10.53 -11.57 7.92
CA ARG A 523 10.88 -10.16 8.15
C ARG A 523 11.94 -9.62 7.19
N LYS A 524 12.49 -10.43 6.29
CA LYS A 524 13.69 -10.05 5.53
C LYS A 524 13.56 -8.68 4.87
N ALA A 525 12.50 -8.43 4.11
CA ALA A 525 12.24 -7.12 3.49
C ALA A 525 12.16 -5.96 4.50
N LEU A 526 11.52 -6.16 5.64
CA LEU A 526 11.39 -5.16 6.71
C LEU A 526 12.76 -4.86 7.34
N ASP A 527 13.55 -5.89 7.61
CA ASP A 527 14.88 -5.76 8.20
C ASP A 527 15.87 -5.10 7.21
N GLU A 528 15.75 -5.42 5.92
CA GLU A 528 16.48 -4.73 4.85
C GLU A 528 16.12 -3.24 4.76
N ASP A 529 14.85 -2.89 4.91
CA ASP A 529 14.40 -1.48 4.88
C ASP A 529 14.92 -0.70 6.10
N ARG A 530 14.89 -1.31 7.29
CA ARG A 530 15.49 -0.74 8.51
C ARG A 530 16.98 -0.57 8.38
N GLU A 531 17.67 -1.56 7.81
CA GLU A 531 19.09 -1.48 7.54
C GLU A 531 19.42 -0.40 6.51
N TYR A 532 18.60 -0.26 5.46
CA TYR A 532 18.74 0.80 4.47
C TYR A 532 18.69 2.18 5.14
N LYS A 533 17.76 2.37 6.09
CA LYS A 533 17.59 3.60 6.88
C LYS A 533 18.74 3.91 7.86
N ARG A 534 19.45 2.89 8.33
CA ARG A 534 20.61 3.06 9.25
C ARG A 534 21.85 3.59 8.55
N ARG A 535 22.05 3.18 7.31
CA ARG A 535 23.15 3.64 6.43
C ARG A 535 22.89 5.03 5.90
#